data_AF-A0A820XX79-F1
#
_entry.id   AF-A0A820XX79-F1
#
_cell.length_a   1.000
_cell.length_b   1.000
_cell.length_c   1.000
_cell.angle_alpha   90.00
_cell.angle_beta   90.00
_cell.angle_gamma   90.00
#
_symmetry.space_group_name_H-M   'P 1'
#
loop_
_entity.id
_entity.type
_entity.pdbx_description
1 polymer ?
#
loop_
_entity_poly.entity_id
_entity_poly.type
_entity_poly.pdbx_seq_one_letter_code
_entity_poly.pdbx_strand_id
1 'polypeptide(L)'
;RSAINLWNEIESTFNEFDLIIGDTPITTDENANVIASLKDKIRLPCMAHRCSTALRMAWKATAKNNSEFDYLIKNISELRSFIVRSGGIQALPKQNQE
;
A
#
# COMPACT_ATOMS: atom_id res chain seq x y z
N ARG A 1 1.70 7.34 9.69
CA ARG A 1 1.91 8.80 9.81
C ARG A 1 0.56 9.48 9.65
N SER A 2 0.25 10.51 10.45
CA SER A 2 -0.98 11.31 10.31
C SER A 2 -0.87 12.28 9.12
N ALA A 3 -2.00 12.81 8.66
CA ALA A 3 -2.02 13.82 7.60
C ALA A 3 -1.25 15.10 7.98
N ILE A 4 -1.37 15.54 9.25
CA ILE A 4 -0.66 16.72 9.77
C ILE A 4 0.86 16.52 9.70
N ASN A 5 1.34 15.35 10.15
CA ASN A 5 2.78 15.08 10.14
C ASN A 5 3.32 15.01 8.70
N LEU A 6 2.54 14.47 7.76
CA LEU A 6 2.90 14.45 6.35
C LEU A 6 2.96 15.85 5.76
N TRP A 7 1.98 16.71 6.06
CA TRP A 7 1.99 18.10 5.59
C TRP A 7 3.21 18.86 6.11
N ASN A 8 3.50 18.78 7.41
CA ASN A 8 4.65 19.47 8.01
C ASN A 8 5.98 19.02 7.38
N GLU A 9 6.11 17.74 7.03
CA GLU A 9 7.30 17.20 6.36
C GLU A 9 7.42 17.75 4.92
N ILE A 10 6.31 17.78 4.17
CA ILE A 10 6.28 18.36 2.82
C ILE A 10 6.65 19.84 2.85
N GLU A 11 6.05 20.61 3.76
CA GLU A 11 6.33 22.03 3.91
C GLU A 11 7.78 22.30 4.30
N SER A 12 8.31 21.53 5.26
CA SER A 12 9.71 21.62 5.65
C SER A 12 10.65 21.35 4.47
N THR A 13 10.38 20.33 3.65
CA THR A 13 11.21 20.02 2.48
C THR A 13 11.14 21.13 1.44
N PHE A 14 9.96 21.67 1.13
CA PHE A 14 9.86 22.78 0.17
C PHE A 14 10.64 24.01 0.65
N ASN A 15 10.51 24.36 1.93
CA ASN A 15 11.24 25.47 2.52
C ASN A 15 12.76 25.25 2.52
N GLU A 16 13.23 24.01 2.71
CA GLU A 16 14.68 23.68 2.66
C GLU A 16 15.31 23.95 1.28
N PHE A 17 14.52 23.85 0.21
CA PHE A 17 14.96 24.09 -1.16
C PHE A 17 14.49 25.44 -1.74
N ASP A 18 13.98 26.36 -0.89
CA ASP A 18 13.42 27.65 -1.31
C ASP A 18 12.32 27.52 -2.39
N LEU A 19 11.52 26.45 -2.35
CA LEU A 19 10.44 26.17 -3.30
C LEU A 19 9.10 26.71 -2.81
N ILE A 20 8.30 27.27 -3.72
CA ILE A 20 6.94 27.75 -3.43
C ILE A 20 5.93 26.62 -3.58
N ILE A 21 5.21 26.34 -2.49
CA ILE A 21 4.16 25.30 -2.50
C ILE A 21 2.93 25.79 -3.27
N GLY A 22 2.65 25.16 -4.39
CA GLY A 22 1.50 25.48 -5.25
C GLY A 22 1.88 25.73 -6.71
N ASP A 23 3.16 26.05 -6.97
CA ASP A 23 3.66 26.29 -8.32
C ASP A 23 3.72 25.01 -9.17
N THR A 24 3.89 23.86 -8.51
CA THR A 24 3.92 22.54 -9.15
C THR A 24 2.81 21.65 -8.58
N PRO A 25 1.97 21.05 -9.44
CA PRO A 25 1.01 20.04 -9.01
C PRO A 25 1.71 18.85 -8.32
N ILE A 26 1.16 18.43 -7.19
CA ILE A 26 1.72 17.33 -6.40
C ILE A 26 1.06 16.01 -6.83
N THR A 27 1.86 15.03 -7.28
CA THR A 27 1.34 13.71 -7.70
C THR A 27 1.52 12.68 -6.60
N THR A 28 0.43 12.06 -6.14
CA THR A 28 0.47 11.07 -5.05
C THR A 28 -0.49 9.91 -5.27
N ASP A 29 -0.33 8.83 -4.50
CA ASP A 29 -1.27 7.71 -4.49
C ASP A 29 -2.62 8.11 -3.82
N GLU A 30 -3.51 7.14 -3.59
CA GLU A 30 -4.83 7.39 -2.98
C GLU A 30 -4.84 7.08 -1.48
N ASN A 31 -3.68 7.15 -0.81
CA ASN A 31 -3.65 6.94 0.63
C ASN A 31 -4.42 8.06 1.34
N ALA A 32 -5.38 7.68 2.20
CA ALA A 32 -6.28 8.64 2.86
C ALA A 32 -5.54 9.75 3.61
N ASN A 33 -4.42 9.44 4.27
CA ASN A 33 -3.64 10.45 5.01
C ASN A 33 -2.87 11.39 4.07
N VAL A 34 -2.42 10.89 2.91
CA VAL A 34 -1.73 11.69 1.89
C VAL A 34 -2.71 12.62 1.15
N ILE A 35 -3.92 12.13 0.88
CA ILE A 35 -4.99 12.97 0.31
C ILE A 35 -5.35 14.07 1.31
N ALA A 36 -5.57 13.71 2.58
CA ALA A 36 -5.95 14.65 3.62
C ALA A 36 -4.86 15.71 3.88
N SER A 37 -3.57 15.37 3.79
CA SER A 37 -2.48 16.33 3.95
C SER A 37 -2.40 17.36 2.81
N LEU A 38 -3.05 17.09 1.68
CA LEU A 38 -3.00 17.91 0.46
C LEU A 38 -4.37 18.50 0.08
N LYS A 39 -5.34 18.50 0.99
CA LYS A 39 -6.76 18.82 0.70
C LYS A 39 -6.95 20.15 -0.04
N ASP A 40 -6.16 21.16 0.29
CA ASP A 40 -6.28 22.52 -0.26
C ASP A 40 -5.22 22.83 -1.34
N LYS A 41 -4.57 21.79 -1.90
CA LYS A 41 -3.51 21.91 -2.90
C LYS A 41 -3.91 21.23 -4.21
N ILE A 42 -3.30 21.66 -5.31
CA ILE A 42 -3.49 21.00 -6.62
C ILE A 42 -2.79 19.64 -6.57
N ARG A 43 -3.59 18.58 -6.48
CA ARG A 43 -3.13 17.19 -6.41
C ARG A 43 -3.53 16.42 -7.67
N LEU A 44 -2.58 15.67 -8.21
CA LEU A 44 -2.84 14.71 -9.29
C LEU A 44 -2.78 13.27 -8.75
N PRO A 45 -3.73 12.40 -9.11
CA PRO A 45 -3.68 11.00 -8.72
C PRO A 45 -2.62 10.25 -9.52
N CYS A 46 -1.79 9.44 -8.84
CA CYS A 46 -0.72 8.67 -9.45
C CYS A 46 -1.27 7.60 -10.42
N MET A 47 -0.86 7.67 -11.68
CA MET A 47 -1.31 6.74 -12.72
C MET A 47 -0.87 5.29 -12.47
N ALA A 48 0.30 5.07 -11.87
CA ALA A 48 0.74 3.73 -11.51
C ALA A 48 -0.20 3.10 -10.45
N HIS A 49 -0.59 3.88 -9.43
CA HIS A 49 -1.54 3.40 -8.42
C HIS A 49 -2.93 3.15 -9.02
N ARG A 50 -3.40 4.04 -9.91
CA ARG A 50 -4.68 3.86 -10.63
C ARG A 50 -4.68 2.59 -11.47
N CYS A 51 -3.63 2.36 -12.26
CA CYS A 51 -3.48 1.16 -13.09
C CYS A 51 -3.44 -0.12 -12.23
N SER A 52 -2.61 -0.13 -11.19
CA SER A 52 -2.52 -1.25 -10.25
C SER A 52 -3.87 -1.56 -9.60
N THR A 53 -4.60 -0.52 -9.18
CA THR A 53 -5.94 -0.68 -8.58
C THR A 53 -6.95 -1.22 -9.59
N ALA A 54 -6.96 -0.70 -10.82
CA ALA A 54 -7.85 -1.18 -11.87
C ALA A 54 -7.61 -2.65 -12.20
N LEU A 55 -6.35 -3.05 -12.39
CA LEU A 55 -5.96 -4.44 -12.64
C LEU A 55 -6.38 -5.35 -11.48
N ARG A 56 -6.13 -4.93 -10.24
CA ARG A 56 -6.52 -5.68 -9.04
C ARG A 56 -8.03 -5.85 -8.93
N MET A 57 -8.81 -4.82 -9.24
CA MET A 57 -10.27 -4.89 -9.23
C MET A 57 -10.80 -5.81 -10.33
N ALA A 58 -10.29 -5.67 -11.56
CA ALA A 58 -10.63 -6.55 -12.67
C ALA A 58 -10.30 -8.01 -12.35
N TRP A 59 -9.10 -8.27 -11.81
CA TRP A 59 -8.68 -9.60 -11.38
C TRP A 59 -9.63 -10.23 -10.36
N LYS A 60 -10.00 -9.48 -9.31
CA LYS A 60 -10.96 -9.96 -8.30
C LYS A 60 -12.33 -10.27 -8.90
N ALA A 61 -12.80 -9.43 -9.82
CA ALA A 61 -14.07 -9.67 -10.50
C ALA A 61 -14.02 -10.95 -11.35
N THR A 62 -12.93 -11.16 -12.10
CA THR A 62 -12.72 -12.39 -12.88
C THR A 62 -12.62 -13.63 -11.99
N ALA A 63 -11.84 -13.55 -10.90
CA ALA A 63 -11.68 -14.67 -9.96
C ALA A 63 -13.02 -15.09 -9.33
N LYS A 64 -13.90 -14.14 -8.99
CA LYS A 64 -15.23 -14.45 -8.43
C LYS A 64 -16.09 -15.30 -9.38
N ASN A 65 -15.88 -15.19 -10.69
CA ASN A 65 -16.63 -15.95 -11.70
C ASN A 65 -16.01 -17.32 -11.98
N ASN A 66 -14.88 -17.67 -11.36
CA ASN A 66 -14.22 -18.96 -11.50
C ASN A 66 -13.83 -19.51 -10.10
N SER A 67 -14.65 -20.43 -9.59
CA SER A 67 -14.50 -20.99 -8.24
C SER A 67 -13.19 -21.74 -8.01
N GLU A 68 -12.64 -22.41 -9.04
CA GLU A 68 -11.35 -23.09 -8.92
C GLU A 68 -10.22 -22.07 -8.76
N PHE A 69 -10.30 -20.96 -9.48
CA PHE A 69 -9.31 -19.90 -9.42
C PHE A 69 -9.33 -19.15 -8.09
N ASP A 70 -10.52 -18.84 -7.57
CA ASP A 70 -10.68 -18.23 -6.25
C ASP A 70 -10.13 -19.15 -5.13
N TYR A 71 -10.39 -20.46 -5.24
CA TYR A 71 -9.82 -21.47 -4.34
C TYR A 71 -8.29 -21.48 -4.38
N LEU A 72 -7.67 -21.43 -5.57
CA LEU A 72 -6.21 -21.36 -5.70
C LEU A 72 -5.63 -20.08 -5.07
N ILE A 73 -6.23 -18.92 -5.33
CA ILE A 73 -5.81 -17.64 -4.74
C ILE A 73 -5.85 -17.72 -3.22
N LYS A 74 -6.92 -18.29 -2.65
CA LYS A 74 -7.08 -18.46 -1.20
C LYS A 74 -5.96 -19.35 -0.63
N ASN A 75 -5.72 -20.52 -1.21
CA ASN A 75 -4.69 -21.44 -0.72
C ASN A 75 -3.28 -20.81 -0.79
N ILE A 76 -2.96 -20.09 -1.87
CA ILE A 76 -1.68 -19.38 -2.00
C ILE A 76 -1.55 -18.30 -0.91
N SER A 77 -2.62 -17.54 -0.64
CA SER A 77 -2.63 -16.52 0.40
C SER A 77 -2.48 -17.11 1.81
N GLU A 78 -3.09 -18.28 2.07
CA GLU A 78 -2.96 -19.00 3.33
C GLU A 78 -1.55 -19.55 3.51
N LEU A 79 -0.97 -20.16 2.48
CA LEU A 79 0.41 -20.65 2.50
C LEU A 79 1.42 -19.53 2.75
N ARG A 80 1.28 -18.39 2.04
CA ARG A 80 2.11 -17.20 2.27
C ARG A 80 1.98 -16.74 3.72
N SER A 81 0.75 -16.68 4.23
CA SER A 81 0.47 -16.23 5.60
C SER A 81 1.08 -17.19 6.64
N PHE A 82 1.03 -18.49 6.38
CA PHE A 82 1.71 -19.51 7.18
C PHE A 82 3.23 -19.25 7.19
N ILE A 83 3.88 -19.16 6.02
CA ILE A 83 5.34 -18.92 5.92
C ILE A 83 5.75 -17.64 6.65
N VAL A 84 5.02 -16.54 6.46
CA VAL A 84 5.32 -15.25 7.12
C VAL A 84 5.18 -15.36 8.64
N ARG A 85 4.19 -16.11 9.14
CA ARG A 85 4.02 -16.36 10.58
C ARG A 85 5.08 -17.30 11.13
N SER A 86 5.44 -18.37 10.40
CA SER A 86 6.49 -19.32 10.78
C SER A 86 7.88 -18.68 10.84
N GLY A 87 8.12 -17.61 10.08
CA GLY A 87 9.33 -16.80 10.18
C GLY A 87 9.41 -15.90 11.43
N GLY A 88 8.29 -15.67 12.13
CA GLY A 88 8.22 -14.77 13.29
C GLY A 88 7.79 -15.43 14.61
N ILE A 89 7.10 -16.57 14.58
CA ILE A 89 6.62 -17.29 15.76
C ILE A 89 6.71 -18.79 15.48
N GLN A 90 7.50 -19.49 16.31
CA GLN A 90 7.86 -20.93 16.25
C GLN A 90 9.08 -21.29 15.38
N ALA A 91 10.27 -21.03 15.91
CA ALA A 91 11.29 -22.06 15.83
C ALA A 91 10.66 -23.34 16.40
N LEU A 92 10.50 -24.37 15.58
CA LEU A 92 10.06 -25.70 16.03
C LEU A 92 10.86 -26.05 17.29
N PRO A 93 10.22 -26.52 18.39
CA PRO A 93 10.98 -26.99 19.54
C PRO A 93 11.96 -28.04 19.01
N LYS A 94 13.25 -27.84 19.27
CA LYS A 94 14.26 -28.86 19.00
C LYS A 94 13.75 -30.12 19.67
N GLN A 95 13.38 -31.13 18.89
CA GLN A 95 13.18 -32.46 19.43
C GLN A 95 14.51 -32.80 20.09
N ASN A 96 14.50 -32.90 21.42
CA ASN A 96 15.63 -33.44 22.15
C ASN A 96 15.83 -34.86 21.59
N GLN A 97 16.91 -35.03 20.83
CA GLN A 97 17.42 -36.34 20.49
C GLN A 97 17.92 -36.92 21.81
N GLU A 98 17.19 -37.92 22.31
CA GLU A 98 17.70 -38.86 23.32
C GLU A 98 18.93 -39.60 22.79
#